data_AF-A0A924QDD2-F1
#
_entry.id   AF-A0A924QDD2-F1
#
_cell.length_a   1.000
_cell.length_b   1.000
_cell.length_c   1.000
_cell.angle_alpha   90.00
_cell.angle_beta   90.00
_cell.angle_gamma   90.00
#
_symmetry.space_group_name_H-M   'P 1'
#
loop_
_entity.id
_entity.type
_entity.pdbx_description
1 polymer ?
#
loop_
_entity_poly.entity_id
_entity_poly.type
_entity_poly.pdbx_seq_one_letter_code
_entity_poly.pdbx_strand_id
1 'polypeptide(L)'
;MNAIPLDSKVDIRAQLDGGQSGPCVFVAVFHVPLQDADGLLAAWYGEEADLRKRKGFISREFVRGRSGSDVFIDYAKWESAADYKAALMDPTHQTLLAAYGPLGGSSALHLMDPTVNPNDLPEVPRRFMAALNRGDNAAVLEFFAAAKTIVTDNGERFEGMPAITAWNARAFVGAKGYAKINNVSSAGNTVTVLADWTSQFYSGPSRFVFVLQDGQISELRMG
;
A
#
# COMPACT_ATOMS: atom_id res chain seq x y z
N MET A 1 18.51 -16.45 16.57
CA MET A 1 18.49 -14.97 16.56
C MET A 1 17.40 -14.45 17.48
N ASN A 2 17.63 -13.32 18.18
CA ASN A 2 16.67 -12.75 19.14
C ASN A 2 15.74 -11.71 18.49
N ALA A 3 14.42 -11.86 18.65
CA ALA A 3 13.47 -10.86 18.18
C ALA A 3 13.33 -9.70 19.17
N ILE A 4 13.43 -8.46 18.69
CA ILE A 4 13.24 -7.24 19.47
C ILE A 4 12.21 -6.32 18.77
N PRO A 5 11.51 -5.43 19.51
CA PRO A 5 10.60 -4.48 18.88
C PRO A 5 11.36 -3.42 18.09
N LEU A 6 10.87 -3.09 16.88
CA LEU A 6 11.33 -1.90 16.14
C LEU A 6 10.66 -0.62 16.66
N ASP A 7 9.37 -0.70 17.01
CA ASP A 7 8.61 0.36 17.66
C ASP A 7 8.19 -0.09 19.08
N SER A 8 8.41 0.79 20.05
CA SER A 8 7.98 0.61 21.44
C SER A 8 6.47 0.65 21.66
N LYS A 9 5.69 1.19 20.71
CA LYS A 9 4.24 1.38 20.86
C LYS A 9 3.42 0.27 20.21
N VAL A 10 3.83 -0.18 19.03
CA VAL A 10 3.10 -1.19 18.26
C VAL A 10 4.08 -2.26 17.77
N ASP A 11 3.87 -3.51 18.18
CA ASP A 11 4.68 -4.64 17.72
C ASP A 11 4.14 -5.26 16.41
N ILE A 12 4.99 -6.06 15.75
CA ILE A 12 4.66 -6.71 14.48
C ILE A 12 3.43 -7.63 14.55
N ARG A 13 3.14 -8.25 15.69
CA ARG A 13 1.97 -9.13 15.84
C ARG A 13 0.69 -8.30 15.82
N ALA A 14 0.67 -7.20 16.58
CA ALA A 14 -0.45 -6.27 16.57
C ALA A 14 -0.70 -5.69 15.16
N GLN A 15 0.35 -5.41 14.38
CA GLN A 15 0.20 -4.96 12.99
C GLN A 15 -0.42 -6.03 12.09
N LEU A 16 0.05 -7.27 12.18
CA LEU A 16 -0.50 -8.40 11.42
C LEU A 16 -1.97 -8.70 11.78
N ASP A 17 -2.38 -8.44 13.02
CA ASP A 17 -3.76 -8.64 13.48
C ASP A 17 -4.65 -7.41 13.27
N GLY A 18 -4.07 -6.23 12.99
CA GLY A 18 -4.76 -4.94 12.93
C GLY A 18 -5.72 -4.75 11.75
N GLY A 19 -5.82 -5.72 10.82
CA GLY A 19 -6.79 -5.71 9.74
C GLY A 19 -6.60 -4.60 8.70
N GLN A 20 -5.39 -4.03 8.62
CA GLN A 20 -5.04 -3.00 7.64
C GLN A 20 -5.23 -3.52 6.22
N SER A 21 -5.95 -2.76 5.39
CA SER A 21 -6.19 -3.07 3.99
C SER A 21 -5.22 -2.30 3.08
N GLY A 22 -4.89 -2.90 1.93
CA GLY A 22 -4.00 -2.30 0.95
C GLY A 22 -2.51 -2.65 1.14
N PRO A 23 -1.65 -2.17 0.23
CA PRO A 23 -0.24 -2.53 0.13
C PRO A 23 0.52 -2.22 1.39
N CYS A 24 1.44 -3.11 1.73
CA CYS A 24 2.34 -2.91 2.85
C CYS A 24 3.79 -3.13 2.42
N VAL A 25 4.68 -2.60 3.24
CA VAL A 25 6.11 -2.84 3.16
C VAL A 25 6.53 -3.51 4.45
N PHE A 26 7.00 -4.74 4.36
CA PHE A 26 7.68 -5.40 5.46
C PHE A 26 9.14 -4.94 5.52
N VAL A 27 9.58 -4.59 6.72
CA VAL A 27 10.97 -4.26 7.01
C VAL A 27 11.47 -5.14 8.14
N ALA A 28 12.64 -5.72 7.97
CA ALA A 28 13.41 -6.32 9.05
C ALA A 28 14.78 -5.64 9.14
N VAL A 29 15.11 -5.12 10.32
CA VAL A 29 16.46 -4.65 10.64
C VAL A 29 17.14 -5.73 11.46
N PHE A 30 18.26 -6.24 10.96
CA PHE A 30 19.06 -7.23 11.66
C PHE A 30 20.36 -6.62 12.15
N HIS A 31 20.78 -7.00 13.36
CA HIS A 31 22.16 -6.84 13.82
C HIS A 31 22.74 -8.24 14.00
N VAL A 32 23.72 -8.62 13.19
CA VAL A 32 24.23 -10.00 13.14
C VAL A 32 25.76 -10.01 13.24
N PRO A 33 26.33 -10.78 14.18
CA PRO A 33 27.78 -10.95 14.27
C PRO A 33 28.39 -11.40 12.94
N LEU A 34 29.59 -10.93 12.64
CA LEU A 34 30.23 -11.19 11.34
C LEU A 34 30.36 -12.70 11.02
N GLN A 35 30.55 -13.55 12.03
CA GLN A 35 30.63 -15.00 11.83
C GLN A 35 29.31 -15.65 11.36
N ASP A 36 28.17 -15.01 11.61
CA ASP A 36 26.84 -15.51 11.27
C ASP A 36 26.27 -14.84 10.01
N ALA A 37 26.98 -13.86 9.43
CA ALA A 37 26.54 -13.09 8.28
C ALA A 37 26.24 -13.95 7.03
N ASP A 38 27.09 -14.94 6.74
CA ASP A 38 26.87 -15.83 5.59
C ASP A 38 25.67 -16.76 5.82
N GLY A 39 25.45 -17.18 7.08
CA GLY A 39 24.26 -17.94 7.48
C GLY A 39 22.98 -17.13 7.32
N LEU A 40 23.00 -15.84 7.67
CA LEU A 40 21.88 -14.94 7.44
C LEU A 40 21.56 -14.81 5.94
N LEU A 41 22.58 -14.60 5.11
CA LEU A 41 22.40 -14.51 3.66
C LEU A 41 21.79 -15.80 3.09
N ALA A 42 22.31 -16.96 3.49
CA ALA A 42 21.81 -18.25 3.04
C ALA A 42 20.34 -18.48 3.47
N ALA A 43 19.99 -18.17 4.72
CA ALA A 43 18.63 -18.26 5.22
C ALA A 43 17.67 -17.35 4.43
N TRP A 44 18.06 -16.10 4.22
CA TRP A 44 17.26 -15.10 3.51
C TRP A 44 17.01 -15.45 2.05
N TYR A 45 18.05 -15.82 1.30
CA TYR A 45 17.90 -16.24 -0.09
C TYR A 45 17.19 -17.59 -0.23
N GLY A 46 17.27 -18.45 0.80
CA GLY A 46 16.55 -19.72 0.86
C GLY A 46 15.04 -19.58 0.83
N GLU A 47 14.49 -18.44 1.26
CA GLU A 47 13.05 -18.16 1.24
C GLU A 47 12.54 -17.67 -0.11
N GLU A 48 13.42 -17.16 -0.98
CA GLU A 48 13.04 -16.37 -2.16
C GLU A 48 12.14 -17.16 -3.13
N ALA A 49 12.47 -18.43 -3.39
CA ALA A 49 11.72 -19.28 -4.29
C ALA A 49 10.29 -19.60 -3.77
N ASP A 50 10.10 -19.59 -2.46
CA ASP A 50 8.79 -19.76 -1.84
C ASP A 50 7.99 -18.46 -1.91
N LEU A 51 8.57 -17.35 -1.45
CA LEU A 51 7.92 -16.05 -1.40
C LEU A 51 7.44 -15.57 -2.77
N ARG A 52 8.23 -15.79 -3.83
CA ARG A 52 7.86 -15.42 -5.21
C ARG A 52 6.59 -16.11 -5.74
N LYS A 53 6.18 -17.22 -5.13
CA LYS A 53 4.95 -17.96 -5.50
C LYS A 53 3.73 -17.48 -4.70
N ARG A 54 3.94 -16.69 -3.66
CA ARG A 54 2.88 -16.23 -2.76
C ARG A 54 2.04 -15.17 -3.46
N LYS A 55 0.73 -15.25 -3.26
CA LYS A 55 -0.20 -14.22 -3.70
C LYS A 55 0.23 -12.88 -3.08
N GLY A 56 0.17 -11.81 -3.89
CA GLY A 56 0.48 -10.46 -3.43
C GLY A 56 1.96 -10.15 -3.22
N PHE A 57 2.89 -11.07 -3.50
CA PHE A 57 4.33 -10.75 -3.47
C PHE A 57 4.70 -9.82 -4.63
N ILE A 58 5.36 -8.69 -4.34
CA ILE A 58 5.81 -7.74 -5.36
C ILE A 58 7.33 -7.79 -5.52
N SER A 59 8.07 -7.52 -4.44
CA SER A 59 9.53 -7.49 -4.45
C SER A 59 10.10 -7.73 -3.06
N ARG A 60 11.37 -8.14 -3.00
CA ARG A 60 12.15 -8.27 -1.78
C ARG A 60 13.59 -7.86 -2.06
N GLU A 61 14.17 -7.05 -1.20
CA GLU A 61 15.54 -6.55 -1.31
C GLU A 61 16.26 -6.80 0.01
N PHE A 62 17.51 -7.25 -0.09
CA PHE A 62 18.38 -7.42 1.07
C PHE A 62 19.63 -6.58 0.91
N VAL A 63 19.89 -5.73 1.89
CA VAL A 63 21.07 -4.86 1.88
C VAL A 63 21.89 -5.06 3.14
N ARG A 64 23.20 -4.95 2.98
CA ARG A 64 24.18 -5.05 4.05
C ARG A 64 24.84 -3.69 4.29
N GLY A 65 25.07 -3.36 5.56
CA GLY A 65 25.83 -2.20 5.97
C GLY A 65 27.28 -2.23 5.46
N ARG A 66 27.82 -1.07 5.11
CA ARG A 66 29.20 -0.92 4.63
C ARG A 66 30.19 -0.83 5.79
N SER A 67 31.48 -0.89 5.48
CA SER A 67 32.57 -0.59 6.43
C SER A 67 32.57 -1.45 7.71
N GLY A 68 32.22 -2.73 7.59
CA GLY A 68 32.23 -3.67 8.72
C GLY A 68 31.02 -3.58 9.65
N SER A 69 29.97 -2.85 9.26
CA SER A 69 28.69 -2.86 9.98
C SER A 69 28.10 -4.27 10.06
N ASP A 70 27.47 -4.55 11.21
CA ASP A 70 26.69 -5.75 11.51
C ASP A 70 25.22 -5.61 11.09
N VAL A 71 24.85 -4.50 10.45
CA VAL A 71 23.46 -4.19 10.09
C VAL A 71 23.09 -4.79 8.73
N PHE A 72 21.94 -5.43 8.67
CA PHE A 72 21.29 -5.85 7.44
C PHE A 72 19.84 -5.36 7.43
N ILE A 73 19.31 -5.05 6.26
CA ILE A 73 17.91 -4.65 6.10
C ILE A 73 17.26 -5.52 5.03
N ASP A 74 16.18 -6.18 5.41
CA ASP A 74 15.19 -6.76 4.50
C ASP A 74 14.10 -5.72 4.25
N TYR A 75 13.75 -5.55 2.98
CA TYR A 75 12.71 -4.64 2.53
C TYR A 75 11.84 -5.37 1.49
N ALA A 76 10.61 -5.71 1.87
CA ALA A 76 9.71 -6.50 1.04
C ALA A 76 8.39 -5.77 0.78
N LYS A 77 8.00 -5.65 -0.48
CA LYS A 77 6.72 -5.02 -0.89
C LYS A 77 5.67 -6.08 -1.17
N TRP A 78 4.46 -5.83 -0.68
CA TRP A 78 3.30 -6.71 -0.85
C TRP A 78 2.07 -5.93 -1.27
N GLU A 79 1.18 -6.56 -2.05
CA GLU A 79 -0.12 -6.01 -2.45
C GLU A 79 -1.06 -5.80 -1.25
N SER A 80 -0.92 -6.61 -0.20
CA SER A 80 -1.64 -6.39 1.06
C SER A 80 -0.96 -6.96 2.30
N ALA A 81 -1.23 -6.36 3.47
CA ALA A 81 -0.84 -6.92 4.77
C ALA A 81 -1.45 -8.31 5.03
N ALA A 82 -2.65 -8.55 4.51
CA ALA A 82 -3.31 -9.86 4.60
C ALA A 82 -2.57 -10.94 3.78
N ASP A 83 -2.13 -10.60 2.57
CA ASP A 83 -1.33 -11.51 1.73
C ASP A 83 0.03 -11.81 2.36
N TYR A 84 0.71 -10.78 2.91
CA TYR A 84 1.95 -10.98 3.67
C TYR A 84 1.75 -11.90 4.87
N LYS A 85 0.71 -11.66 5.68
CA LYS A 85 0.38 -12.52 6.84
C LYS A 85 0.12 -13.95 6.42
N ALA A 86 -0.64 -14.17 5.35
CA ALA A 86 -0.93 -15.49 4.84
C ALA A 86 0.34 -16.22 4.38
N ALA A 87 1.24 -15.52 3.69
CA ALA A 87 2.55 -16.06 3.31
C ALA A 87 3.41 -16.40 4.54
N LEU A 88 3.48 -15.49 5.51
CA LEU A 88 4.26 -15.68 6.73
C LEU A 88 3.77 -16.89 7.53
N MET A 89 2.46 -17.07 7.66
CA MET A 89 1.85 -18.15 8.45
C MET A 89 1.78 -19.50 7.73
N ASP A 90 2.20 -19.57 6.46
CA ASP A 90 2.21 -20.83 5.72
C ASP A 90 3.19 -21.84 6.34
N PRO A 91 2.81 -23.11 6.55
CA PRO A 91 3.68 -24.11 7.18
C PRO A 91 5.01 -24.36 6.44
N THR A 92 5.00 -24.25 5.10
CA THR A 92 6.21 -24.40 4.30
C THR A 92 7.17 -23.24 4.59
N HIS A 93 6.63 -22.02 4.63
CA HIS A 93 7.41 -20.83 4.93
C HIS A 93 7.93 -20.85 6.39
N GLN A 94 7.10 -21.25 7.35
CA GLN A 94 7.49 -21.43 8.76
C GLN A 94 8.66 -22.41 8.93
N THR A 95 8.75 -23.44 8.08
CA THR A 95 9.89 -24.37 8.08
C THR A 95 11.19 -23.68 7.62
N LEU A 96 11.10 -22.77 6.63
CA LEU A 96 12.26 -22.00 6.15
C LEU A 96 12.77 -21.03 7.22
N LEU A 97 11.87 -20.43 8.01
CA LEU A 97 12.23 -19.53 9.11
C LEU A 97 13.08 -20.20 10.21
N ALA A 98 13.07 -21.53 10.31
CA ALA A 98 13.92 -22.26 11.26
C ALA A 98 15.42 -22.04 11.00
N ALA A 99 15.82 -21.71 9.77
CA ALA A 99 17.22 -21.44 9.40
C ALA A 99 17.82 -20.22 10.13
N TYR A 100 16.99 -19.30 10.62
CA TYR A 100 17.42 -18.13 11.40
C TYR A 100 17.68 -18.44 12.87
N GLY A 101 17.15 -19.55 13.38
CA GLY A 101 17.23 -19.93 14.80
C GLY A 101 18.66 -19.98 15.36
N PRO A 102 19.59 -20.70 14.69
CA PRO A 102 20.97 -20.85 15.15
C PRO A 102 21.81 -19.58 15.10
N LEU A 103 21.41 -18.56 14.33
CA LEU A 103 22.20 -17.34 14.13
C LEU A 103 22.19 -16.46 15.39
N GLY A 104 23.33 -15.83 15.70
CA GLY A 104 23.43 -14.82 16.75
C GLY A 104 22.76 -13.49 16.38
N GLY A 105 22.78 -12.54 17.32
CA GLY A 105 22.29 -11.18 17.09
C GLY A 105 20.78 -11.00 17.25
N SER A 106 20.26 -9.92 16.66
CA SER A 106 18.86 -9.52 16.79
C SER A 106 18.17 -9.21 15.47
N SER A 107 16.84 -9.33 15.48
CA SER A 107 15.94 -8.92 14.39
C SER A 107 14.84 -8.02 14.93
N ALA A 108 14.64 -6.86 14.30
CA ALA A 108 13.54 -5.94 14.58
C ALA A 108 12.63 -5.83 13.35
N LEU A 109 11.39 -6.31 13.49
CA LEU A 109 10.45 -6.46 12.38
C LEU A 109 9.34 -5.42 12.45
N HIS A 110 8.85 -4.95 11.31
CA HIS A 110 7.72 -4.03 11.25
C HIS A 110 7.01 -4.05 9.90
N LEU A 111 5.71 -3.78 9.90
CA LEU A 111 4.96 -3.42 8.70
C LEU A 111 4.85 -1.91 8.59
N MET A 112 5.07 -1.40 7.40
CA MET A 112 4.99 0.01 7.08
C MET A 112 3.94 0.20 5.99
N ASP A 113 3.15 1.26 6.12
CA ASP A 113 2.42 1.77 4.97
C ASP A 113 3.43 2.40 4.00
N PRO A 114 3.38 2.08 2.70
CA PRO A 114 4.13 2.84 1.73
C PRO A 114 3.72 4.31 1.83
N THR A 115 4.71 5.20 1.76
CA THR A 115 4.45 6.63 1.67
C THR A 115 4.58 7.05 0.21
N VAL A 116 3.81 8.06 -0.19
CA VAL A 116 3.87 8.62 -1.53
C VAL A 116 4.05 10.11 -1.49
N ASN A 117 4.77 10.62 -2.49
CA ASN A 117 4.76 12.02 -2.80
C ASN A 117 3.52 12.31 -3.65
N PRO A 118 2.57 13.15 -3.21
CA PRO A 118 1.38 13.48 -3.99
C PRO A 118 1.68 14.09 -5.37
N ASN A 119 2.91 14.57 -5.59
CA ASN A 119 3.36 15.06 -6.89
C ASN A 119 3.67 13.94 -7.89
N ASP A 120 3.78 12.69 -7.43
CA ASP A 120 3.99 11.52 -8.30
C ASP A 120 2.68 11.04 -8.94
N LEU A 121 1.51 11.55 -8.50
CA LEU A 121 0.25 11.33 -9.21
C LEU A 121 0.33 11.96 -10.60
N PRO A 122 -0.11 11.24 -11.66
CA PRO A 122 -0.35 11.85 -12.96
C PRO A 122 -1.23 13.10 -12.83
N GLU A 123 -0.99 14.10 -13.68
CA GLU A 123 -1.52 15.45 -13.51
C GLU A 123 -3.04 15.49 -13.28
N VAL A 124 -3.78 14.70 -14.05
CA VAL A 124 -5.25 14.71 -14.05
C VAL A 124 -5.82 14.14 -12.74
N PRO A 125 -5.51 12.90 -12.30
CA PRO A 125 -5.84 12.44 -10.96
C PRO A 125 -5.37 13.38 -9.85
N ARG A 126 -4.15 13.96 -9.97
CA ARG A 126 -3.63 14.89 -8.97
C ARG A 126 -4.51 16.14 -8.81
N ARG A 127 -4.87 16.77 -9.93
CA ARG A 127 -5.74 17.97 -9.92
C ARG A 127 -7.16 17.63 -9.46
N PHE A 128 -7.67 16.47 -9.82
CA PHE A 128 -8.95 15.95 -9.34
C PHE A 128 -8.94 15.82 -7.81
N MET A 129 -7.97 15.10 -7.24
CA MET A 129 -7.87 14.91 -5.79
C MET A 129 -7.69 16.23 -5.04
N ALA A 130 -6.95 17.18 -5.62
CA ALA A 130 -6.79 18.52 -5.06
C ALA A 130 -8.12 19.31 -5.07
N ALA A 131 -8.92 19.22 -6.13
CA ALA A 131 -10.24 19.85 -6.17
C ALA A 131 -11.20 19.22 -5.16
N LEU A 132 -11.21 17.88 -5.07
CA LEU A 132 -11.97 17.12 -4.09
C LEU A 132 -11.65 17.57 -2.66
N ASN A 133 -10.36 17.59 -2.28
CA ASN A 133 -9.92 17.97 -0.94
C ASN A 133 -10.15 19.45 -0.59
N ARG A 134 -10.35 20.33 -1.59
CA ARG A 134 -10.78 21.72 -1.36
C ARG A 134 -12.31 21.87 -1.22
N GLY A 135 -13.07 20.80 -1.42
CA GLY A 135 -14.53 20.86 -1.51
C GLY A 135 -15.03 21.63 -2.74
N ASP A 136 -14.23 21.68 -3.80
CA ASP A 136 -14.49 22.48 -5.00
C ASP A 136 -15.39 21.69 -5.97
N ASN A 137 -16.70 21.74 -5.73
CA ASN A 137 -17.70 20.97 -6.49
C ASN A 137 -17.65 21.26 -8.00
N ALA A 138 -17.47 22.52 -8.38
CA ALA A 138 -17.44 22.91 -9.78
C ALA A 138 -16.23 22.28 -10.49
N ALA A 139 -15.03 22.43 -9.90
CA ALA A 139 -13.82 21.85 -10.47
C ALA A 139 -13.87 20.31 -10.53
N VAL A 140 -14.46 19.63 -9.54
CA VAL A 140 -14.67 18.17 -9.58
C VAL A 140 -15.56 17.77 -10.76
N LEU A 141 -16.68 18.46 -10.99
CA LEU A 141 -17.61 18.14 -12.07
C LEU A 141 -17.03 18.42 -13.47
N GLU A 142 -16.11 19.37 -13.62
CA GLU A 142 -15.41 19.64 -14.88
C GLU A 142 -14.62 18.43 -15.39
N PHE A 143 -13.99 17.66 -14.49
CA PHE A 143 -13.27 16.44 -14.88
C PHE A 143 -14.19 15.39 -15.50
N PHE A 144 -15.45 15.35 -15.08
CA PHE A 144 -16.43 14.40 -15.59
C PHE A 144 -17.06 14.84 -16.91
N ALA A 145 -17.31 16.14 -17.05
CA ALA A 145 -17.88 16.72 -18.25
C ALA A 145 -16.96 16.59 -19.47
N ALA A 146 -15.65 16.68 -19.26
CA ALA A 146 -14.66 16.66 -20.33
C ALA A 146 -14.62 15.34 -21.12
N ALA A 147 -14.90 14.20 -20.45
CA ALA A 147 -14.57 12.87 -20.97
C ALA A 147 -15.76 11.92 -21.13
N LYS A 148 -17.00 12.37 -20.90
CA LYS A 148 -18.17 11.49 -20.72
C LYS A 148 -17.89 10.39 -19.69
N THR A 149 -17.30 10.79 -18.56
CA THR A 149 -16.83 9.85 -17.55
C THR A 149 -17.95 8.98 -17.01
N ILE A 150 -17.60 7.73 -16.70
CA ILE A 150 -18.43 6.84 -15.90
C ILE A 150 -17.92 6.87 -14.46
N VAL A 151 -18.83 6.97 -13.49
CA VAL A 151 -18.48 6.76 -12.08
C VAL A 151 -19.07 5.44 -11.61
N THR A 152 -18.25 4.59 -11.01
CA THR A 152 -18.68 3.38 -10.30
C THR A 152 -18.37 3.53 -8.82
N ASP A 153 -19.36 3.42 -7.95
CA ASP A 153 -19.23 3.58 -6.50
C ASP A 153 -19.89 2.38 -5.81
N ASN A 154 -19.10 1.57 -5.10
CA ASN A 154 -19.57 0.36 -4.40
C ASN A 154 -20.43 -0.57 -5.29
N GLY A 155 -20.10 -0.65 -6.57
CA GLY A 155 -20.80 -1.46 -7.57
C GLY A 155 -21.98 -0.78 -8.27
N GLU A 156 -22.45 0.37 -7.78
CA GLU A 156 -23.45 1.20 -8.49
C GLU A 156 -22.77 2.05 -9.56
N ARG A 157 -23.43 2.24 -10.70
CA ARG A 157 -22.85 2.91 -11.88
C ARG A 157 -23.65 4.15 -12.26
N PHE A 158 -22.95 5.26 -12.46
CA PHE A 158 -23.50 6.57 -12.81
C PHE A 158 -22.92 7.06 -14.13
N GLU A 159 -23.81 7.38 -15.07
CA GLU A 159 -23.45 7.85 -16.41
C GLU A 159 -24.17 9.15 -16.74
N GLY A 160 -23.43 10.08 -17.35
CA GLY A 160 -23.96 11.38 -17.74
C GLY A 160 -24.01 12.40 -16.60
N MET A 161 -23.92 13.68 -16.97
CA MET A 161 -23.79 14.77 -16.01
C MET A 161 -24.92 14.87 -14.99
N PRO A 162 -26.22 14.64 -15.31
CA PRO A 162 -27.28 14.68 -14.31
C PRO A 162 -27.09 13.63 -13.21
N ALA A 163 -26.78 12.39 -13.57
CA ALA A 163 -26.58 11.30 -12.61
C ALA A 163 -25.34 11.53 -11.75
N ILE A 164 -24.22 11.92 -12.38
CA ILE A 164 -22.95 12.19 -11.69
C ILE A 164 -23.08 13.40 -10.75
N THR A 165 -23.81 14.45 -11.15
CA THR A 165 -24.05 15.62 -10.28
C THR A 165 -24.86 15.23 -9.05
N ALA A 166 -25.93 14.47 -9.22
CA ALA A 166 -26.76 13.99 -8.11
C ALA A 166 -26.00 13.03 -7.18
N TRP A 167 -25.06 12.25 -7.72
CA TRP A 167 -24.16 11.41 -6.95
C TRP A 167 -23.10 12.22 -6.18
N ASN A 168 -22.41 13.17 -6.82
CA ASN A 168 -21.38 13.98 -6.16
C ASN A 168 -21.94 14.85 -5.03
N ALA A 169 -23.22 15.25 -5.13
CA ALA A 169 -23.94 16.00 -4.10
C ALA A 169 -24.20 15.22 -2.81
N ARG A 170 -24.02 13.88 -2.81
CA ARG A 170 -24.17 13.02 -1.62
C ARG A 170 -22.89 12.27 -1.23
N ALA A 171 -22.02 11.97 -2.20
CA ALA A 171 -20.69 11.42 -1.99
C ALA A 171 -19.70 12.57 -1.72
N PHE A 172 -18.40 12.38 -2.01
CA PHE A 172 -17.38 13.44 -2.19
C PHE A 172 -17.66 14.81 -1.54
N VAL A 173 -17.94 15.83 -2.34
CA VAL A 173 -18.06 17.21 -1.86
C VAL A 173 -19.31 17.37 -0.99
N GLY A 174 -20.41 16.72 -1.36
CA GLY A 174 -21.64 16.71 -0.57
C GLY A 174 -21.46 16.12 0.84
N ALA A 175 -20.60 15.11 0.97
CA ALA A 175 -20.25 14.45 2.22
C ALA A 175 -19.13 15.16 2.99
N LYS A 176 -18.64 16.31 2.50
CA LYS A 176 -17.45 17.01 3.02
C LYS A 176 -16.23 16.08 3.09
N GLY A 177 -16.05 15.31 2.04
CA GLY A 177 -14.99 14.32 1.90
C GLY A 177 -13.59 14.94 1.87
N TYR A 178 -12.67 14.29 2.56
CA TYR A 178 -11.24 14.57 2.51
C TYR A 178 -10.49 13.24 2.37
N ALA A 179 -9.59 13.16 1.40
CA ALA A 179 -8.74 12.02 1.12
C ALA A 179 -7.28 12.38 1.41
N LYS A 180 -6.72 11.83 2.49
CA LYS A 180 -5.27 11.86 2.71
C LYS A 180 -4.64 10.74 1.90
N ILE A 181 -3.96 11.09 0.82
CA ILE A 181 -3.35 10.10 -0.08
C ILE A 181 -2.18 9.40 0.62
N ASN A 182 -2.23 8.07 0.63
CA ASN A 182 -1.22 7.21 1.25
C ASN A 182 -0.46 6.40 0.20
N ASN A 183 -1.11 6.00 -0.90
CA ASN A 183 -0.46 5.24 -1.97
C ASN A 183 -0.96 5.66 -3.36
N VAL A 184 -0.09 5.54 -4.35
CA VAL A 184 -0.34 5.74 -5.78
C VAL A 184 0.39 4.64 -6.54
N SER A 185 -0.34 3.95 -7.39
CA SER A 185 0.23 3.03 -8.37
C SER A 185 -0.35 3.31 -9.74
N SER A 186 0.43 3.08 -10.78
CA SER A 186 0.00 3.23 -12.17
C SER A 186 0.32 1.96 -12.95
N ALA A 187 -0.64 1.49 -13.74
CA ALA A 187 -0.49 0.34 -14.63
C ALA A 187 -1.20 0.64 -15.95
N GLY A 188 -0.43 0.82 -17.02
CA GLY A 188 -0.95 1.27 -18.31
C GLY A 188 -1.68 2.62 -18.16
N ASN A 189 -2.97 2.65 -18.49
CA ASN A 189 -3.81 3.83 -18.37
C ASN A 189 -4.59 3.92 -17.05
N THR A 190 -4.36 2.99 -16.11
CA THR A 190 -5.06 2.93 -14.84
C THR A 190 -4.18 3.46 -13.72
N VAL A 191 -4.71 4.39 -12.93
CA VAL A 191 -4.06 4.95 -11.73
C VAL A 191 -4.89 4.57 -10.52
N THR A 192 -4.31 3.87 -9.56
CA THR A 192 -4.96 3.54 -8.28
C THR A 192 -4.38 4.40 -7.18
N VAL A 193 -5.26 5.09 -6.46
CA VAL A 193 -4.94 5.91 -5.30
C VAL A 193 -5.58 5.29 -4.06
N LEU A 194 -4.78 5.07 -3.03
CA LEU A 194 -5.27 4.68 -1.71
C LEU A 194 -5.16 5.87 -0.78
N ALA A 195 -6.18 6.08 0.04
CA ALA A 195 -6.25 7.21 0.93
C ALA A 195 -6.96 6.85 2.25
N ASP A 196 -6.55 7.53 3.33
CA ASP A 196 -7.40 7.64 4.51
C ASP A 196 -8.52 8.63 4.19
N TRP A 197 -9.74 8.12 4.08
CA TRP A 197 -10.92 8.92 3.82
C TRP A 197 -11.56 9.41 5.11
N THR A 198 -12.03 10.65 5.10
CA THR A 198 -12.85 11.23 6.16
C THR A 198 -14.01 11.96 5.53
N SER A 199 -15.23 11.71 6.01
CA SER A 199 -16.44 12.41 5.57
C SER A 199 -17.51 12.40 6.66
N GLN A 200 -18.64 13.05 6.41
CA GLN A 200 -19.77 13.07 7.34
C GLN A 200 -20.43 11.69 7.57
N PHE A 201 -20.28 10.75 6.63
CA PHE A 201 -20.99 9.46 6.67
C PHE A 201 -20.07 8.28 6.93
N TYR A 202 -18.83 8.35 6.44
CA TYR A 202 -17.84 7.28 6.56
C TYR A 202 -16.43 7.86 6.74
N SER A 203 -15.63 7.21 7.58
CA SER A 203 -14.19 7.47 7.70
C SER A 203 -13.45 6.14 7.77
N GLY A 204 -12.41 5.98 6.97
CA GLY A 204 -11.63 4.75 6.88
C GLY A 204 -10.82 4.64 5.58
N PRO A 205 -10.07 3.56 5.39
CA PRO A 205 -9.29 3.34 4.17
C PRO A 205 -10.20 3.33 2.94
N SER A 206 -9.79 4.02 1.87
CA SER A 206 -10.54 4.11 0.63
C SER A 206 -9.64 3.99 -0.59
N ARG A 207 -10.20 3.43 -1.67
CA ARG A 207 -9.53 3.19 -2.93
C ARG A 207 -10.24 3.93 -4.06
N PHE A 208 -9.47 4.67 -4.83
CA PHE A 208 -9.91 5.40 -6.02
C PHE A 208 -9.15 4.84 -7.22
N VAL A 209 -9.86 4.36 -8.22
CA VAL A 209 -9.24 3.86 -9.47
C VAL A 209 -9.67 4.77 -10.60
N PHE A 210 -8.70 5.48 -11.17
CA PHE A 210 -8.88 6.33 -12.33
C PHE A 210 -8.45 5.55 -13.58
N VAL A 211 -9.36 5.38 -14.54
CA VAL A 211 -9.01 4.93 -15.88
C VAL A 211 -8.90 6.17 -16.77
N LEU A 212 -7.77 6.31 -17.44
CA LEU A 212 -7.46 7.45 -18.29
C LEU A 212 -7.62 7.10 -19.76
N GLN A 213 -8.18 8.01 -20.54
CA GLN A 213 -8.23 7.94 -21.99
C GLN A 213 -7.99 9.34 -22.56
N ASP A 214 -7.07 9.47 -23.51
CA ASP A 214 -6.70 10.74 -24.15
C ASP A 214 -6.38 11.88 -23.14
N GLY A 215 -5.75 11.51 -22.02
CA GLY A 215 -5.40 12.45 -20.95
C GLY A 215 -6.58 12.93 -20.11
N GLN A 216 -7.72 12.24 -20.13
CA GLN A 216 -8.88 12.57 -19.31
C GLN A 216 -9.39 11.34 -18.53
N ILE A 217 -10.22 11.56 -17.50
CA ILE A 217 -10.78 10.46 -16.69
C ILE A 217 -11.94 9.84 -17.46
N SER A 218 -11.74 8.68 -18.09
CA SER A 218 -12.84 7.95 -18.75
C SER A 218 -13.71 7.20 -17.73
N GLU A 219 -13.10 6.71 -16.64
CA GLU A 219 -13.82 6.05 -15.56
C GLU A 219 -13.18 6.35 -14.20
N LEU A 220 -14.02 6.56 -13.18
CA LEU A 220 -13.64 6.60 -11.78
C LEU A 220 -14.34 5.47 -11.04
N ARG A 221 -13.59 4.60 -10.37
CA ARG A 221 -14.15 3.53 -9.52
C ARG A 221 -13.77 3.73 -8.06
N MET A 222 -14.74 3.53 -7.18
CA MET A 222 -14.58 3.58 -5.73
C MET A 222 -15.26 2.36 -5.09
N GLY A 223 -14.68 1.89 -4.00
CA GLY A 223 -15.05 0.63 -3.34
C GLY A 223 -13.83 -0.24 -3.07
#